data_AF-A0A736R9A3-F1
#
_entry.id   AF-A0A736R9A3-F1
#
_cell.length_a   1.000
_cell.length_b   1.000
_cell.length_c   1.000
_cell.angle_alpha   90.00
_cell.angle_beta   90.00
_cell.angle_gamma   90.00
#
_symmetry.space_group_name_H-M   'P 1'
#
loop_
_entity.id
_entity.type
_entity.pdbx_description
1 polymer ?
#
loop_
_entity_poly.entity_id
_entity_poly.type
_entity_poly.pdbx_seq_one_letter_code
_entity_poly.pdbx_strand_id
1 'polypeptide(L)'
;MSLNLFMSASTDLYVLLYSQSQNCFHIETASAMIRKNLRMYLNGKSGDYVTLAIGASRDEMHDLKRQIVAARNTGSVIDGLEWQDIDD
;
A
#
# COMPACT_ATOMS: atom_id res chain seq x y z
N MET A 1 5.98 -14.54 26.34
CA MET A 1 5.59 -15.30 25.13
C MET A 1 6.02 -14.50 23.91
N SER A 2 6.84 -15.07 23.03
CA SER A 2 7.18 -14.45 21.74
C SER A 2 6.05 -14.73 20.76
N LEU A 3 5.37 -13.71 20.24
CA LEU A 3 4.52 -13.89 19.08
C LEU A 3 5.42 -14.12 17.87
N ASN A 4 5.53 -15.37 17.43
CA ASN A 4 6.15 -15.72 16.17
C ASN A 4 5.20 -15.32 15.03
N LEU A 5 5.08 -14.01 14.77
CA LEU A 5 4.39 -13.51 13.58
C LEU A 5 5.30 -13.70 12.37
N PHE A 6 5.48 -14.95 11.93
CA PHE A 6 6.13 -15.25 10.68
C PHE A 6 5.15 -15.03 9.52
N MET A 7 5.15 -13.82 8.97
CA MET A 7 4.81 -13.62 7.55
C MET A 7 6.10 -13.57 6.75
N SER A 8 6.86 -14.68 6.80
CA SER A 8 7.93 -14.94 5.84
C SER A 8 7.29 -15.60 4.64
N ALA A 9 6.65 -14.81 3.77
CA ALA A 9 6.35 -15.31 2.43
C ALA A 9 7.69 -15.53 1.72
N SER A 10 7.90 -16.69 1.10
CA SER A 10 9.13 -17.02 0.37
C SER A 10 9.43 -16.08 -0.80
N THR A 11 8.47 -15.23 -1.16
CA THR A 11 8.59 -14.16 -2.15
C THR A 11 7.91 -12.93 -1.58
N ASP A 12 8.70 -11.94 -1.18
CA ASP A 12 8.17 -10.71 -0.59
C ASP A 12 7.53 -9.86 -1.70
N LEU A 13 6.20 -9.78 -1.70
CA LEU A 13 5.45 -8.90 -2.59
C LEU A 13 5.76 -7.43 -2.25
N TYR A 14 5.60 -6.54 -3.22
CA TYR A 14 5.70 -5.10 -3.04
C TYR A 14 4.30 -4.50 -2.87
N VAL A 15 4.20 -3.51 -1.99
CA VAL A 15 2.96 -2.75 -1.75
C VAL A 15 3.16 -1.29 -2.09
N LEU A 16 2.19 -0.70 -2.78
CA LEU A 16 2.11 0.74 -3.00
C LEU A 16 1.17 1.34 -1.95
N LEU A 17 1.71 2.25 -1.15
CA LEU A 17 1.00 2.94 -0.07
C LEU A 17 0.90 4.44 -0.38
N TYR A 18 -0.19 5.07 0.06
CA TYR A 18 -0.33 6.53 0.08
C TYR A 18 -0.56 7.02 1.50
N SER A 19 0.16 8.07 1.90
CA SER A 19 -0.08 8.80 3.15
C SER A 19 -0.72 10.14 2.80
N GLN A 20 -1.92 10.35 3.32
CA GLN A 20 -2.66 11.60 3.10
C GLN A 20 -2.00 12.76 3.85
N SER A 21 -1.59 12.56 5.10
CA SER A 21 -0.95 13.57 5.94
C SER A 21 0.39 14.06 5.39
N GLN A 22 1.15 13.17 4.74
CA GLN A 22 2.42 13.50 4.10
C GLN A 22 2.29 13.81 2.61
N ASN A 23 1.09 13.64 2.04
CA ASN A 23 0.80 13.75 0.61
C ASN A 23 1.84 13.03 -0.28
N CYS A 24 2.19 11.80 0.07
CA CYS A 24 3.27 11.07 -0.59
C CYS A 24 2.98 9.58 -0.75
N PHE A 25 3.71 8.97 -1.70
CA PHE A 25 3.64 7.54 -1.98
C PHE A 25 4.84 6.81 -1.39
N HIS A 26 4.61 5.63 -0.84
CA HIS A 26 5.65 4.72 -0.39
C HIS A 26 5.54 3.38 -1.11
N ILE A 27 6.70 2.79 -1.43
CA ILE A 27 6.78 1.42 -1.93
C ILE A 27 7.69 0.66 -0.98
N GLU A 28 7.15 -0.37 -0.35
CA GLU A 28 7.88 -1.26 0.56
C GLU A 28 7.44 -2.70 0.35
N THR A 29 8.10 -3.67 0.97
CA THR A 29 7.62 -5.05 0.91
C THR A 29 6.39 -5.22 1.81
N ALA A 30 5.49 -6.14 1.44
CA ALA A 30 4.31 -6.46 2.24
C ALA A 30 4.71 -6.85 3.67
N SER A 31 5.77 -7.64 3.84
CA SER A 31 6.26 -8.00 5.18
C SER A 31 6.78 -6.81 5.98
N ALA A 32 7.41 -5.82 5.33
CA ALA A 32 7.86 -4.59 5.99
C ALA A 32 6.67 -3.75 6.46
N MET A 33 5.67 -3.55 5.59
CA MET A 33 4.44 -2.83 5.92
C MET A 33 3.70 -3.47 7.10
N ILE A 34 3.51 -4.79 7.07
CA ILE A 34 2.82 -5.53 8.14
C ILE A 34 3.58 -5.40 9.47
N ARG A 35 4.91 -5.57 9.46
CA ARG A 35 5.74 -5.39 10.66
C ARG A 35 5.66 -3.98 11.22
N LYS A 36 5.65 -2.96 10.35
CA LYS A 36 5.53 -1.55 10.74
C LYS A 36 4.16 -1.29 11.36
N ASN A 37 3.08 -1.71 10.70
CA ASN A 37 1.70 -1.53 11.17
C ASN A 37 1.47 -2.23 12.51
N LEU A 38 1.94 -3.47 12.66
CA LEU A 38 1.87 -4.19 13.93
C LEU A 38 2.58 -3.44 15.05
N ARG A 39 3.81 -2.96 14.78
CA ARG A 39 4.57 -2.18 15.75
C ARG A 39 3.84 -0.89 16.13
N MET A 40 3.21 -0.21 15.17
CA MET A 40 2.45 1.00 15.44
C MET A 40 1.25 0.70 16.33
N TYR A 41 0.47 -0.34 16.00
CA TYR A 41 -0.67 -0.78 16.80
C TYR A 41 -0.28 -1.12 18.24
N LEU A 42 0.76 -1.95 18.42
CA LEU A 42 1.24 -2.35 19.75
C LEU A 42 1.73 -1.18 20.61
N ASN A 43 2.18 -0.09 19.98
CA ASN A 43 2.66 1.11 20.67
C ASN A 43 1.60 2.22 20.75
N GLY A 44 0.34 1.96 20.39
CA GLY A 44 -0.73 2.96 20.39
C GLY A 44 -0.49 4.12 19.43
N LYS A 45 0.25 3.90 18.33
CA LYS A 45 0.53 4.90 17.31
C LYS A 45 -0.43 4.74 16.13
N SER A 46 -1.03 5.84 15.69
CA SER A 46 -1.83 5.90 14.47
C SER A 46 -0.94 6.00 13.22
N GLY A 47 -1.38 5.41 12.12
CA GLY A 47 -0.80 5.57 10.79
C GLY A 47 -1.90 5.82 9.76
N ASP A 48 -1.59 6.61 8.73
CA ASP A 48 -2.51 7.02 7.67
C ASP A 48 -2.13 6.41 6.31
N TYR A 49 -1.32 5.35 6.32
CA TYR A 49 -0.91 4.65 5.11
C TYR A 49 -2.05 3.78 4.57
N VAL A 50 -2.58 4.16 3.42
CA VAL A 50 -3.60 3.40 2.68
C VAL A 50 -2.91 2.56 1.60
N THR A 51 -3.16 1.26 1.60
CA THR A 51 -2.69 0.36 0.54
C THR A 51 -3.51 0.57 -0.73
N LEU A 52 -2.82 0.92 -1.82
CA LEU A 52 -3.43 1.14 -3.13
C LEU A 52 -3.22 -0.03 -4.08
N ALA A 53 -2.09 -0.74 -3.97
CA ALA A 53 -1.80 -1.90 -4.82
C ALA A 53 -0.81 -2.86 -4.16
N ILE A 54 -0.80 -4.11 -4.64
CA ILE A 54 0.17 -5.16 -4.29
C ILE A 54 0.63 -5.82 -5.59
N GLY A 55 1.93 -6.08 -5.75
CA GLY A 55 2.45 -6.77 -6.92
C GLY A 55 3.77 -7.49 -6.67
N ALA A 56 4.30 -8.10 -7.73
CA ALA A 56 5.44 -9.01 -7.62
C ALA A 56 6.79 -8.27 -7.66
N SER A 57 6.81 -7.02 -8.14
CA SER A 57 8.05 -6.25 -8.28
C SER A 57 7.90 -4.79 -7.89
N ARG A 58 9.03 -4.16 -7.55
CA ARG A 58 9.10 -2.73 -7.26
C ARG A 58 8.80 -1.88 -8.50
N ASP A 59 9.25 -2.32 -9.67
CA ASP A 59 9.08 -1.60 -10.93
C ASP A 59 7.60 -1.53 -11.33
N GLU A 60 6.87 -2.64 -11.17
CA GLU A 60 5.41 -2.69 -11.34
C GLU A 60 4.69 -1.67 -10.44
N MET A 61 5.11 -1.53 -9.17
CA MET A 61 4.54 -0.52 -8.27
C MET A 61 4.87 0.91 -8.70
N HIS A 62 6.04 1.14 -9.30
CA HIS A 62 6.41 2.45 -9.84
C HIS A 62 5.56 2.80 -11.07
N ASP A 63 5.29 1.83 -11.94
CA ASP A 63 4.43 2.04 -13.11
C ASP A 63 2.98 2.27 -12.71
N LEU A 64 2.45 1.48 -11.77
CA LEU A 64 1.11 1.72 -11.21
C LEU A 64 1.01 3.09 -10.53
N LYS A 65 2.03 3.52 -9.79
CA LYS A 65 2.07 4.88 -9.23
C LYS A 65 1.94 5.95 -10.33
N ARG A 66 2.65 5.82 -11.45
CA ARG A 66 2.56 6.78 -12.56
C ARG A 66 1.15 6.81 -13.15
N GLN A 67 0.54 5.64 -13.33
CA GLN A 67 -0.83 5.52 -13.85
C GLN A 67 -1.85 6.15 -12.91
N ILE A 68 -1.77 5.89 -11.59
CA ILE A 68 -2.66 6.48 -10.58
C ILE A 68 -2.52 8.00 -10.53
N VAL A 69 -1.29 8.52 -10.56
CA VAL A 69 -1.04 9.98 -10.56
C VAL A 69 -1.58 10.62 -11.84
N ALA A 70 -1.37 10.00 -13.00
CA ALA A 70 -1.92 10.48 -14.26
C ALA A 70 -3.46 10.51 -14.21
N ALA A 71 -4.08 9.40 -13.82
CA ALA A 71 -5.53 9.26 -13.69
C ALA A 71 -6.14 10.31 -12.75
N ARG A 72 -5.51 10.58 -11.60
CA ARG A 72 -5.95 11.62 -10.66
C ARG A 72 -5.91 13.02 -11.26
N ASN A 73 -4.93 13.30 -12.11
CA ASN A 73 -4.78 14.62 -12.74
C ASN A 73 -5.68 14.80 -13.97
N THR A 74 -6.01 13.73 -14.67
CA THR A 74 -6.80 13.77 -15.92
C THR A 74 -8.27 13.37 -15.73
N GLY A 75 -8.64 12.87 -14.55
CA GLY A 75 -9.96 12.28 -14.30
C GLY A 75 -10.20 10.98 -15.09
N SER A 76 -9.14 10.35 -15.58
CA SER A 76 -9.25 9.12 -16.38
C SER A 76 -9.50 7.90 -15.51
N VAL A 77 -10.30 6.96 -16.03
CA VAL A 77 -10.54 5.65 -15.41
C VAL A 77 -9.30 4.78 -15.56
N ILE A 78 -8.90 4.11 -14.49
CA ILE A 78 -7.84 3.08 -14.53
C ILE A 78 -8.49 1.79 -15.04
N ASP A 79 -7.94 1.23 -16.11
CA ASP A 79 -8.46 0.03 -16.75
C ASP A 79 -8.44 -1.16 -15.76
N GLY A 80 -9.58 -1.84 -15.59
CA GLY A 80 -9.75 -2.92 -14.60
C GLY A 80 -10.06 -2.48 -13.17
N LEU A 81 -10.22 -1.18 -12.89
CA LEU A 81 -10.75 -0.69 -11.61
C LEU A 81 -12.27 -0.45 -11.76
N GLU A 82 -13.07 -1.44 -11.35
CA GLU A 82 -14.51 -1.24 -11.20
C GLU A 82 -14.75 -0.33 -9.98
N TRP A 83 -15.23 0.89 -10.23
CA TRP A 83 -15.69 1.77 -9.15
C TRP A 83 -16.96 1.16 -8.56
N GLN A 84 -16.82 0.48 -7.43
CA GLN A 84 -17.96 0.30 -6.54
C GLN A 84 -18.10 1.61 -5.77
N ASP A 85 -19.31 2.18 -5.80
CA ASP A 85 -19.65 3.31 -4.95
C ASP A 85 -19.33 2.91 -3.50
N ILE A 86 -18.46 3.69 -2.86
CA ILE A 86 -18.16 3.52 -1.45
C ILE A 86 -19.33 4.19 -0.72
N ASP A 87 -20.22 3.40 -0.12
CA ASP A 87 -21.29 3.93 0.72
C ASP A 87 -20.68 4.78 1.86
N ASP A 88 -21.12 6.04 1.96
CA ASP A 88 -20.69 7.05 2.96
C ASP A 88 -21.05 6.68 4.41
#